data_AF-A0AA39XXN1-F1
#
_entry.id   AF-A0AA39XXN1-F1
#
_cell.length_a   1.000
_cell.length_b   1.000
_cell.length_c   1.000
_cell.angle_alpha   90.00
_cell.angle_beta   90.00
_cell.angle_gamma   90.00
#
_symmetry.space_group_name_H-M   'P 1'
#
loop_
_entity.id
_entity.type
_entity.pdbx_description
1 polymer ?
#
loop_
_entity_poly.entity_id
_entity_poly.type
_entity_poly.pdbx_seq_one_letter_code
_entity_poly.pdbx_strand_id
1 'polypeptide(L)'
;NRSEGSLHINKDFKPYMCLSEKCPQLDRGFANLDDWYDHMHKNHRTEWYSRTYLPSAWVCLVCRGRRGGFKQFDTPEELDEHFNVVYKFTDIQRQAIVCESRTYVKRNPKECLICCFAIETSD
;
A
#
# COMPACT_ATOMS: atom_id res chain seq x y z
N ASN A 1 9.33 28.77 -14.32
CA ASN A 1 9.21 29.02 -15.78
C ASN A 1 9.61 27.75 -16.52
N ARG A 2 8.68 26.99 -17.10
CA ARG A 2 8.97 25.75 -17.87
C ARG A 2 9.25 26.14 -19.32
N SER A 3 10.31 25.60 -19.94
CA SER A 3 10.63 25.87 -21.35
C SER A 3 9.64 25.18 -22.29
N GLU A 4 9.45 25.71 -23.51
CA GLU A 4 8.56 25.12 -24.52
C GLU A 4 8.90 23.66 -24.83
N GLY A 5 10.19 23.31 -24.85
CA GLY A 5 10.63 21.91 -25.00
C GLY A 5 10.15 20.99 -23.88
N SER A 6 10.13 21.46 -22.64
CA SER A 6 9.62 20.66 -21.51
C SER A 6 8.10 20.43 -21.59
N LEU A 7 7.35 21.34 -22.22
CA LEU A 7 5.91 21.17 -22.41
C LEU A 7 5.62 20.12 -23.48
N HIS A 8 6.38 20.12 -24.58
CA HIS A 8 6.23 19.12 -25.64
C HIS A 8 6.53 17.71 -25.13
N ILE A 9 7.67 17.56 -24.43
CA ILE A 9 8.07 16.28 -23.80
C ILE A 9 6.96 15.79 -22.87
N ASN A 10 6.45 16.62 -21.97
CA ASN A 10 5.40 16.19 -21.04
C ASN A 10 4.10 15.77 -21.76
N LYS A 11 3.76 16.43 -22.87
CA LYS A 11 2.59 16.10 -23.69
C LYS A 11 2.72 14.73 -24.36
N ASP A 12 3.90 14.42 -24.85
CA ASP A 12 4.16 13.16 -25.55
C ASP A 12 4.32 11.99 -24.56
N PHE A 13 5.14 12.18 -23.52
CA PHE A 13 5.47 11.13 -22.56
C PHE A 13 4.42 10.92 -21.47
N LYS A 14 3.63 11.95 -21.16
CA LYS A 14 2.58 11.91 -20.12
C LYS A 14 3.08 11.27 -18.81
N PRO A 15 4.10 11.88 -18.17
CA PRO A 15 4.88 11.21 -17.12
C PRO A 15 4.11 10.93 -15.83
N TYR A 16 2.95 11.57 -15.64
CA TYR A 16 2.13 11.37 -14.45
C TYR A 16 1.10 10.27 -14.71
N MET A 17 1.27 9.10 -14.09
CA MET A 17 0.41 7.94 -14.31
C MET A 17 -0.58 7.77 -13.17
N CYS A 18 -1.78 7.25 -13.46
CA CYS A 18 -2.69 6.83 -12.41
C CYS A 18 -2.03 5.76 -11.52
N LEU A 19 -2.04 5.96 -10.20
CA LEU A 19 -1.38 5.03 -9.26
C LEU A 19 -2.34 3.95 -8.72
N SER A 20 -3.63 4.05 -9.00
CA SER A 20 -4.64 3.12 -8.48
C SER A 20 -4.69 1.86 -9.35
N GLU A 21 -4.26 0.72 -8.81
CA GLU A 21 -4.28 -0.58 -9.50
C GLU A 21 -5.68 -1.03 -9.94
N LYS A 22 -6.73 -0.49 -9.29
CA LYS A 22 -8.13 -0.80 -9.60
C LYS A 22 -8.77 0.23 -10.54
N CYS A 23 -8.00 1.18 -11.05
CA CYS A 23 -8.51 2.16 -12.00
C CYS A 23 -8.84 1.47 -13.34
N PRO A 24 -10.05 1.67 -13.90
CA PRO A 24 -10.36 1.20 -15.25
C PRO A 24 -9.50 1.85 -16.35
N GLN A 25 -8.79 2.93 -16.03
CA GLN A 25 -7.94 3.72 -16.92
C GLN A 25 -6.49 3.68 -16.43
N LEU A 26 -5.97 2.49 -16.09
CA LEU A 26 -4.64 2.31 -15.50
C LEU A 26 -3.51 2.80 -16.41
N ASP A 27 -3.69 2.70 -17.73
CA ASP A 27 -2.76 3.16 -18.77
C ASP A 27 -2.83 4.68 -19.02
N ARG A 28 -3.73 5.39 -18.33
CA ARG A 28 -3.89 6.83 -18.51
C ARG A 28 -2.74 7.59 -17.84
N GLY A 29 -1.83 8.06 -18.69
CA GLY A 29 -0.89 9.11 -18.36
C GLY A 29 -1.50 10.51 -18.52
N PHE A 30 -0.96 11.47 -17.77
CA PHE A 30 -1.30 12.88 -17.80
C PHE A 30 -0.03 13.70 -18.08
N ALA A 31 -0.18 14.77 -18.85
CA ALA A 31 0.93 15.65 -19.21
C ALA A 31 1.26 16.66 -18.12
N ASN A 32 0.30 17.01 -17.27
CA ASN A 32 0.48 17.98 -16.20
C ASN A 32 0.05 17.38 -14.86
N LEU A 33 0.61 17.96 -13.79
CA LEU A 33 0.40 17.51 -12.43
C LEU A 33 -1.03 17.80 -11.95
N ASP A 34 -1.62 18.92 -12.38
CA ASP A 34 -2.96 19.35 -11.94
C ASP A 34 -4.05 18.40 -12.44
N ASP A 35 -4.03 18.01 -13.73
CA ASP A 35 -4.96 17.04 -14.31
C ASP A 35 -4.81 15.66 -13.65
N TRP A 36 -3.56 15.26 -13.35
CA TRP A 36 -3.29 14.04 -12.61
C TRP A 36 -3.85 14.10 -11.20
N TYR A 37 -3.60 15.18 -10.47
CA TYR A 37 -4.10 15.38 -9.11
C TYR A 37 -5.63 15.39 -9.08
N ASP A 38 -6.26 16.12 -10.00
CA ASP A 38 -7.70 16.17 -10.18
C ASP A 38 -8.28 14.78 -10.46
N HIS A 39 -7.63 14.02 -11.34
CA HIS A 39 -8.02 12.63 -11.59
C HIS A 39 -7.95 11.81 -10.30
N MET A 40 -6.84 11.86 -9.58
CA MET A 40 -6.64 11.10 -8.35
C MET A 40 -7.68 11.47 -7.27
N HIS A 41 -7.94 12.76 -7.08
CA HIS A 41 -8.87 13.25 -6.07
C HIS A 41 -10.33 12.93 -6.39
N LYS A 42 -10.76 13.11 -7.65
CA LYS A 42 -12.15 12.88 -8.08
C LYS A 42 -12.50 11.40 -8.20
N ASN A 43 -11.55 10.55 -8.59
CA ASN A 43 -11.83 9.16 -8.94
C ASN A 43 -11.36 8.14 -7.88
N HIS A 44 -10.41 8.48 -6.98
CA HIS A 44 -9.76 7.49 -6.10
C HIS A 44 -9.94 7.71 -4.59
N ARG A 45 -10.96 8.45 -4.14
CA ARG A 45 -11.17 8.91 -2.75
C ARG A 45 -10.07 9.86 -2.27
N THR A 46 -10.39 10.72 -1.31
CA THR A 46 -9.45 11.67 -0.69
C THR A 46 -8.24 11.02 -0.04
N GLU A 47 -8.39 9.78 0.45
CA GLU A 47 -7.31 9.01 1.08
C GLU A 47 -6.55 8.10 0.10
N TRP A 48 -6.58 8.37 -1.22
CA TRP A 48 -6.03 7.48 -2.25
C TRP A 48 -4.58 7.06 -1.96
N TYR A 49 -3.75 8.00 -1.49
CA TYR A 49 -2.35 7.77 -1.16
C TYR A 49 -2.17 6.72 -0.04
N SER A 50 -3.08 6.65 0.93
CA SER A 50 -3.02 5.67 2.02
C SER A 50 -3.45 4.26 1.58
N ARG A 51 -4.02 4.13 0.38
CA ARG A 51 -4.67 2.93 -0.16
C ARG A 51 -3.98 2.36 -1.39
N THR A 52 -2.98 3.06 -1.91
CA THR A 52 -2.17 2.63 -3.04
C THR A 52 -0.89 1.95 -2.54
N TYR A 53 -0.45 0.89 -3.22
CA TYR A 53 0.73 0.07 -2.88
C TYR A 53 0.77 -0.30 -1.39
N LEU A 54 -0.32 -0.90 -0.91
CA LEU A 54 -0.49 -1.22 0.50
C LEU A 54 0.62 -2.18 0.97
N PRO A 55 1.28 -1.89 2.10
CA PRO A 55 2.21 -2.84 2.71
C PRO A 55 1.46 -4.12 3.08
N SER A 56 2.15 -5.24 2.89
CA SER A 56 1.65 -6.52 3.36
C SER A 56 1.79 -6.60 4.87
N ALA A 57 0.84 -7.26 5.50
CA ALA A 57 0.89 -7.61 6.91
C ALA A 57 0.36 -9.04 7.08
N TRP A 58 0.66 -9.66 8.21
CA TRP A 58 0.24 -11.02 8.53
C TRP A 58 -0.58 -11.01 9.81
N VAL A 59 -1.75 -11.64 9.79
CA VAL A 59 -2.66 -11.60 10.94
C VAL A 59 -2.89 -12.99 11.52
N CYS A 60 -2.86 -13.11 12.84
CA CYS A 60 -3.20 -14.37 13.48
C CYS A 60 -4.74 -14.52 13.58
N LEU A 61 -5.31 -15.38 12.73
CA LEU A 61 -6.74 -15.69 12.73
C LEU A 61 -7.21 -16.38 14.02
N VAL A 62 -6.32 -17.12 14.68
CA VAL A 62 -6.61 -17.83 15.94
C VAL A 62 -6.69 -16.85 17.11
N CYS A 63 -5.83 -15.82 17.14
CA CYS A 63 -5.91 -14.74 18.14
C CYS A 63 -7.21 -13.95 17.98
N ARG A 64 -7.59 -13.63 16.73
CA ARG A 64 -8.79 -12.86 16.39
C ARG A 64 -10.08 -13.45 16.96
N GLY A 65 -10.14 -14.78 17.12
CA GLY A 65 -11.30 -15.49 17.67
C GLY A 65 -11.35 -15.61 19.22
N ARG A 66 -10.29 -15.22 19.94
CA ARG A 66 -10.26 -15.27 21.42
C ARG A 66 -10.59 -13.90 22.01
N ARG A 67 -11.21 -13.90 23.21
CA ARG A 67 -11.41 -12.70 24.02
C ARG A 67 -10.05 -12.16 24.48
N GLY A 68 -9.34 -11.40 23.64
CA GLY A 68 -8.04 -10.86 24.03
C GLY A 68 -7.07 -10.37 22.95
N GLY A 69 -7.37 -10.43 21.65
CA GLY A 69 -6.59 -9.59 20.73
C GLY A 69 -6.59 -9.95 19.25
N PHE A 70 -6.55 -8.90 18.43
CA PHE A 70 -6.07 -8.94 17.06
C PHE A 70 -4.54 -8.81 17.10
N LYS A 71 -3.81 -9.83 16.65
CA LYS A 71 -2.35 -9.76 16.47
C LYS A 71 -2.01 -9.67 15.00
N GLN A 72 -1.27 -8.62 14.65
CA GLN A 72 -0.72 -8.36 13.34
C GLN A 72 0.82 -8.35 13.44
N PHE A 73 1.45 -8.80 12.37
CA PHE A 73 2.89 -8.92 12.19
C PHE A 73 3.28 -8.29 10.85
N ASP A 74 4.49 -7.77 10.76
CA ASP A 74 4.97 -7.09 9.56
C ASP A 74 5.65 -8.04 8.59
N THR A 75 6.00 -9.25 9.05
CA THR A 75 6.64 -10.30 8.26
C THR A 75 5.97 -11.67 8.45
N PRO A 76 6.06 -12.58 7.46
CA PRO A 76 5.56 -13.95 7.61
C PRO A 76 6.35 -14.75 8.65
N GLU A 77 7.65 -14.47 8.82
CA GLU A 77 8.52 -15.14 9.78
C GLU A 77 8.10 -14.85 11.23
N GLU A 78 7.74 -13.60 11.54
CA GLU A 78 7.19 -13.22 12.85
C GLU A 78 5.89 -13.98 13.18
N LEU A 79 5.02 -14.16 12.17
CA LEU A 79 3.80 -14.93 12.35
C LEU A 79 4.09 -16.45 12.50
N ASP A 80 5.05 -16.99 11.76
CA ASP A 80 5.48 -18.40 11.91
C ASP A 80 6.02 -18.67 13.32
N GLU A 81 6.91 -17.79 13.82
CA GLU A 81 7.43 -17.87 15.17
C GLU A 81 6.31 -17.80 16.21
N HIS A 82 5.35 -16.88 16.01
CA HIS A 82 4.18 -16.78 16.87
C HIS A 82 3.37 -18.09 16.90
N PHE A 83 3.16 -18.74 15.75
CA PHE A 83 2.48 -20.03 15.69
C PHE A 83 3.26 -21.15 16.39
N ASN A 84 4.59 -21.15 16.26
CA ASN A 84 5.46 -22.13 16.90
C ASN A 84 5.42 -22.00 18.44
N VAL A 85 5.57 -20.78 18.96
CA VAL A 85 5.65 -20.52 20.41
C VAL A 85 4.29 -20.65 21.11
N VAL A 86 3.23 -20.11 20.51
CA VAL A 86 1.92 -19.98 21.19
C VAL A 86 1.00 -21.17 20.94
N TYR A 87 0.99 -21.70 19.72
CA TYR A 87 0.04 -22.74 19.31
C TYR A 87 0.69 -24.09 19.04
N LYS A 88 2.03 -24.16 18.94
CA LYS A 88 2.82 -25.37 18.69
C LYS A 88 2.30 -26.17 17.48
N PHE A 89 1.88 -25.47 16.44
CA PHE A 89 1.45 -26.08 15.19
C PHE A 89 2.63 -26.78 14.49
N THR A 90 2.32 -27.84 13.73
CA THR A 90 3.33 -28.54 12.93
C THR A 90 3.83 -27.63 11.80
N ASP A 91 5.02 -27.91 11.27
CA ASP A 91 5.64 -27.07 10.23
C ASP A 91 4.73 -26.90 9.00
N ILE A 92 4.06 -27.97 8.57
CA ILE A 92 3.12 -27.95 7.44
C ILE A 92 1.91 -27.04 7.75
N GLN A 93 1.38 -27.13 8.98
CA GLN A 93 0.26 -26.28 9.39
C GLN A 93 0.66 -24.81 9.45
N ARG A 94 1.84 -24.49 9.98
CA ARG A 94 2.30 -23.10 10.06
C ARG A 94 2.50 -22.50 8.69
N GLN A 95 3.20 -23.21 7.78
CA GLN A 95 3.40 -22.73 6.41
C GLN A 95 2.07 -22.45 5.70
N ALA A 96 1.11 -23.39 5.79
CA ALA A 96 -0.21 -23.20 5.18
C ALA A 96 -0.94 -21.98 5.76
N ILE A 97 -0.95 -21.84 7.09
CA ILE A 97 -1.67 -20.75 7.76
C ILE A 97 -0.99 -19.40 7.49
N VAL A 98 0.34 -19.32 7.53
CA VAL A 98 1.09 -18.07 7.28
C VAL A 98 0.81 -17.56 5.86
N CYS A 99 0.82 -18.44 4.86
CA CYS A 99 0.49 -18.08 3.47
C CYS A 99 -0.92 -17.47 3.34
N GLU A 100 -1.92 -18.09 3.99
CA GLU A 100 -3.32 -17.63 3.97
C GLU A 100 -3.59 -16.43 4.88
N SER A 101 -2.66 -16.09 5.77
CA SER A 101 -2.82 -15.00 6.75
C SER A 101 -2.37 -13.63 6.23
N ARG A 102 -1.90 -13.55 4.98
CA ARG A 102 -1.47 -12.30 4.37
C ARG A 102 -2.66 -11.36 4.18
N THR A 103 -2.50 -10.13 4.62
CA THR A 103 -3.45 -9.03 4.46
C THR A 103 -2.72 -7.76 4.04
N TYR A 104 -3.47 -6.67 3.89
CA TYR A 104 -2.95 -5.36 3.51
C TYR A 104 -3.45 -4.32 4.48
N VAL A 105 -2.54 -3.51 5.01
CA VAL A 105 -2.87 -2.42 5.93
C VAL A 105 -2.79 -1.09 5.23
N LYS A 106 -3.68 -0.16 5.62
CA LYS A 106 -3.60 1.22 5.16
C LYS A 106 -2.28 1.83 5.59
N ARG A 107 -1.65 2.58 4.68
CA ARG A 107 -0.45 3.36 5.00
C ARG A 107 -0.78 4.54 5.91
N ASN A 108 0.21 4.95 6.68
CA ASN A 108 0.14 6.22 7.39
C ASN A 108 0.13 7.38 6.37
N PRO A 109 -0.83 8.31 6.46
CA PRO A 109 -0.87 9.51 5.61
C PRO A 109 0.40 10.36 5.64
N LYS A 110 1.19 10.26 6.71
CA LYS A 110 2.43 11.03 6.90
C LYS A 110 3.68 10.27 6.42
N GLU A 111 3.53 9.20 5.65
CA GLU A 111 4.66 8.46 5.09
C GLU A 111 4.68 8.55 3.57
N CYS A 112 5.88 8.65 3.00
CA CYS A 112 6.07 8.68 1.57
C CYS A 112 5.69 7.32 0.95
N LEU A 113 4.93 7.39 -0.14
CA LEU A 113 4.38 6.24 -0.86
C LEU A 113 5.45 5.39 -1.56
N ILE A 114 6.62 5.97 -1.82
CA ILE A 114 7.72 5.34 -2.56
C ILE A 114 8.84 4.88 -1.62
N CYS A 115 9.33 5.76 -0.74
CA CYS A 115 10.48 5.46 0.13
C CYS A 115 10.10 5.09 1.57
N CYS A 116 8.82 5.13 1.93
CA CYS A 116 8.30 4.80 3.26
C CYS A 116 8.87 5.65 4.43
N PHE A 117 9.56 6.77 4.13
CA PHE A 117 10.01 7.71 5.16
C PHE A 117 8.90 8.67 5.57
N ALA A 118 8.96 9.12 6.83
CA ALA A 118 8.06 10.15 7.34
C ALA A 118 8.21 11.45 6.53
N ILE A 119 7.08 12.05 6.18
CA ILE A 119 6.99 13.34 5.52
C ILE A 119 7.00 14.40 6.63
N GLU A 120 8.03 15.24 6.63
CA GLU A 120 8.08 16.41 7.50
C GLU A 120 7.00 17.41 7.04
N THR A 121 6.08 17.75 7.93
CA THR A 121 5.15 18.85 7.69
C THR A 121 5.87 20.13 8.04
N SER A 122 6.27 20.91 7.03
CA SER A 122 6.65 22.31 7.25
C SER A 122 5.40 23.07 7.70
N ASP A 123 5.45 23.61 8.92
CA ASP A 123 4.43 24.54 9.45
C ASP A 123 4.44 25.89 8.70
#